data_AF-A0A939ZX36-F1
#
_entry.id   AF-A0A939ZX36-F1
#
_cell.length_a   1.000
_cell.length_b   1.000
_cell.length_c   1.000
_cell.angle_alpha   90.00
_cell.angle_beta   90.00
_cell.angle_gamma   90.00
#
_symmetry.space_group_name_H-M   'P 1'
#
loop_
_entity.id
_entity.type
_entity.pdbx_description
1 polymer ?
#
loop_
_entity_poly.entity_id
_entity_poly.type
_entity_poly.pdbx_seq_one_letter_code
_entity_poly.pdbx_strand_id
1 'polypeptide(L)'
;MKQKAFTFRAILLALLLMPINIKWVTQYEIVLAAGSPTTLSIFYTSVVILLALVGINMLIRRFRPAWAFSQGELLLIYIIMNVSASVCSHDFMQVLLTNMPYPVRYATAENNWYNLIINKIPDWAIVKNKNAVDAFYLGNDNFFQWKYMQHWVKPLAVWSGFIMTLFYTFLCINTIIRKQWSESEKLSYPLISMPLEITKEKTTFFTNPVMYIGVGVAF
;
A
#
# COMPACT_ATOMS: atom_id res chain seq x y z
N MET A 1 -22.37 -1.32 22.17
CA MET A 1 -22.84 -0.97 20.80
C MET A 1 -22.00 -1.72 19.79
N LYS A 2 -22.58 -2.51 18.88
CA LYS A 2 -21.84 -3.11 17.76
C LYS A 2 -21.28 -1.97 16.91
N GLN A 3 -19.96 -1.80 16.88
CA GLN A 3 -19.34 -0.81 16.01
C GLN A 3 -19.56 -1.23 14.55
N LYS A 4 -20.16 -0.36 13.75
CA LYS A 4 -20.35 -0.60 12.31
C LYS A 4 -19.00 -0.41 11.63
N ALA A 5 -18.25 -1.49 11.38
CA ALA A 5 -16.95 -1.39 10.73
C ALA A 5 -17.07 -1.18 9.20
N PHE A 6 -18.01 -1.88 8.56
CA PHE A 6 -18.22 -1.81 7.12
C PHE A 6 -19.37 -0.86 6.77
N THR A 7 -19.03 0.35 6.35
CA THR A 7 -19.99 1.31 5.81
C THR A 7 -19.54 1.82 4.45
N PHE A 8 -20.51 2.13 3.58
CA PHE A 8 -20.21 2.65 2.24
C PHE A 8 -19.40 3.96 2.30
N ARG A 9 -19.69 4.84 3.27
CA ARG A 9 -18.95 6.10 3.47
C ARG A 9 -17.48 5.90 3.79
N ALA A 10 -17.15 4.89 4.62
CA ALA A 10 -15.77 4.60 4.98
C ALA A 10 -14.99 4.02 3.79
N ILE A 11 -15.63 3.13 3.02
CA ILE A 11 -15.05 2.57 1.80
C ILE A 11 -14.79 3.69 0.77
N LEU A 12 -15.78 4.55 0.52
CA LEU A 12 -15.63 5.67 -0.41
C LEU A 12 -14.50 6.59 0.00
N LEU A 13 -14.42 6.97 1.28
CA LEU A 13 -13.34 7.80 1.79
C LEU A 13 -11.97 7.11 1.65
N ALA A 14 -11.90 5.81 1.96
CA ALA A 14 -10.67 5.05 1.78
C ALA A 14 -10.23 5.00 0.30
N LEU A 15 -11.16 4.81 -0.64
CA LEU A 15 -10.88 4.82 -2.07
C LEU A 15 -10.36 6.19 -2.55
N LEU A 16 -10.86 7.29 -1.98
CA LEU A 16 -10.39 8.64 -2.30
C LEU A 16 -8.99 8.92 -1.71
N LEU A 17 -8.72 8.42 -0.49
CA LEU A 17 -7.42 8.60 0.17
C LEU A 17 -6.33 7.69 -0.40
N MET A 18 -6.71 6.57 -1.01
CA MET A 18 -5.78 5.56 -1.52
C MET A 18 -4.79 6.14 -2.55
N PRO A 19 -5.21 6.85 -3.63
CA PRO A 19 -4.27 7.47 -4.56
C PRO A 19 -3.33 8.49 -3.91
N ILE A 20 -3.82 9.21 -2.90
CA ILE A 20 -3.03 10.20 -2.16
C ILE A 20 -1.92 9.48 -1.36
N ASN A 21 -2.27 8.41 -0.66
CA ASN A 21 -1.30 7.60 0.08
C ASN A 21 -0.27 6.96 -0.86
N ILE A 22 -0.70 6.36 -1.97
CA ILE A 22 0.18 5.73 -2.96
C ILE A 22 1.16 6.76 -3.55
N LYS A 23 0.66 7.95 -3.93
CA LYS A 23 1.52 9.02 -4.43
C LYS A 23 2.55 9.45 -3.39
N TRP A 24 2.14 9.58 -2.13
CA TRP A 24 3.05 9.95 -1.05
C TRP A 24 4.14 8.89 -0.87
N VAL A 25 3.78 7.61 -0.75
CA VAL A 25 4.72 6.49 -0.64
C VAL A 25 5.71 6.51 -1.82
N THR A 26 5.20 6.55 -3.05
CA THR A 26 6.02 6.53 -4.27
C THR A 26 7.00 7.72 -4.34
N GLN A 27 6.53 8.92 -3.98
CA GLN A 27 7.36 10.12 -3.99
C GLN A 27 8.49 10.03 -2.96
N TYR A 28 8.21 9.48 -1.78
CA TYR A 28 9.18 9.39 -0.70
C TYR A 28 10.24 8.31 -0.99
N GLU A 29 9.79 7.16 -1.49
CA GLU A 29 10.64 5.98 -1.75
C GLU A 29 11.49 6.13 -3.00
N ILE A 30 10.88 6.54 -4.12
CA ILE A 30 11.55 6.54 -5.42
C ILE A 30 12.14 7.91 -5.74
N VAL A 31 11.36 8.98 -5.55
CA VAL A 31 11.73 10.30 -6.09
C VAL A 31 12.66 11.06 -5.16
N LEU A 32 12.33 11.09 -3.88
CA LEU A 32 13.13 11.78 -2.87
C LEU A 32 14.22 10.89 -2.28
N ALA A 33 14.08 9.57 -2.38
CA ALA A 33 14.93 8.58 -1.70
C ALA A 33 15.15 8.93 -0.21
N ALA A 34 14.15 9.54 0.43
CA ALA A 34 14.24 10.13 1.76
C ALA A 34 13.89 9.13 2.88
N GLY A 35 13.59 7.88 2.50
CA GLY A 35 13.27 6.78 3.39
C GLY A 35 12.26 5.82 2.77
N SER A 36 12.07 4.67 3.41
CA SER A 36 11.18 3.61 2.94
C SER A 36 10.02 3.39 3.92
N PRO A 37 8.96 4.22 3.88
CA PRO A 37 7.77 4.05 4.74
C PRO A 37 7.25 2.62 4.84
N THR A 38 7.35 1.84 3.75
CA THR A 38 6.82 0.49 3.71
C THR A 38 7.77 -0.58 4.23
N THR A 39 9.02 -0.25 4.57
CA THR A 39 9.98 -1.21 5.17
C THR A 39 9.97 -1.18 6.69
N LEU A 40 9.29 -0.19 7.29
CA LEU A 40 9.07 -0.13 8.74
C LEU A 40 7.88 -1.01 9.14
N SER A 41 7.93 -1.56 10.37
CA SER A 41 6.85 -2.42 10.89
C SER A 41 5.49 -1.73 10.98
N ILE A 42 5.48 -0.40 11.09
CA ILE A 42 4.29 0.44 11.02
C ILE A 42 4.48 1.44 9.89
N PHE A 43 3.58 1.41 8.90
CA PHE A 43 3.62 2.36 7.79
C PHE A 43 3.21 3.73 8.28
N TYR A 44 4.19 4.63 8.45
CA TYR A 44 3.94 5.93 9.06
C TYR A 44 2.97 6.78 8.22
N THR A 45 2.94 6.64 6.89
CA THR A 45 1.98 7.36 6.03
C THR A 45 0.53 7.00 6.39
N SER A 46 0.24 5.71 6.57
CA SER A 46 -1.07 5.23 7.04
C SER A 46 -1.41 5.75 8.44
N VAL A 47 -0.41 5.84 9.34
CA VAL A 47 -0.61 6.38 10.69
C VAL A 47 -0.90 7.88 10.67
N VAL A 48 -0.16 8.65 9.87
CA VAL A 48 -0.38 10.10 9.74
C VAL A 48 -1.78 10.38 9.17
N ILE A 49 -2.20 9.62 8.15
CA ILE A 49 -3.56 9.71 7.61
C ILE A 49 -4.59 9.37 8.69
N LEU A 50 -4.36 8.31 9.46
CA LEU A 50 -5.26 7.92 10.55
C LEU A 50 -5.34 8.99 11.64
N LEU A 51 -4.22 9.59 12.05
CA LEU A 51 -4.17 10.67 13.04
C LEU A 51 -4.93 11.91 12.54
N ALA A 52 -4.74 12.29 11.28
CA ALA A 52 -5.49 13.38 10.66
C ALA A 52 -7.00 13.08 10.65
N LEU A 53 -7.40 11.86 10.28
CA LEU A 53 -8.80 11.43 10.31
C LEU A 53 -9.39 11.43 11.71
N VAL A 54 -8.64 11.01 12.73
CA VAL A 54 -9.08 11.08 14.14
C VAL A 54 -9.29 12.54 14.55
N GLY A 55 -8.36 13.43 14.24
CA GLY A 55 -8.49 14.86 14.54
C GLY A 55 -9.71 15.50 13.85
N ILE A 56 -9.91 15.21 12.56
CA ILE A 56 -11.09 15.65 11.81
C ILE A 56 -12.37 15.06 12.43
N ASN A 57 -12.35 13.78 12.81
CA ASN A 57 -13.51 13.11 13.40
C ASN A 57 -13.88 13.72 14.77
N MET A 58 -12.90 14.13 15.58
CA MET A 58 -13.15 14.86 16.83
C MET A 58 -13.85 16.20 16.59
N LEU A 59 -13.43 16.96 15.57
CA LEU A 59 -14.09 18.21 15.18
C LEU A 59 -15.51 17.96 14.67
N ILE A 60 -15.69 16.98 13.78
CA ILE A 60 -17.02 16.59 13.28
C ILE A 60 -17.93 16.21 14.45
N ARG A 61 -17.42 15.45 15.43
CA ARG A 61 -18.20 15.03 16.59
C ARG A 61 -18.65 16.22 17.46
N ARG A 62 -17.86 17.28 17.53
CA ARG A 62 -18.19 18.52 18.26
C ARG A 62 -19.32 19.31 17.58
N PHE A 63 -19.34 19.38 16.26
CA PHE A 63 -20.32 20.19 15.51
C PHE A 63 -21.54 19.41 15.00
N ARG A 64 -21.34 18.15 14.58
CA ARG A 64 -22.32 17.28 13.92
C ARG A 64 -22.07 15.81 14.33
N PRO A 65 -22.42 15.40 15.56
CA PRO A 65 -22.13 14.04 16.06
C PRO A 65 -22.72 12.91 15.21
N ALA A 66 -23.83 13.15 14.51
CA ALA A 66 -24.44 12.19 13.60
C ALA A 66 -23.54 11.80 12.41
N TRP A 67 -22.56 12.65 12.04
CA TRP A 67 -21.65 12.40 10.92
C TRP A 67 -20.31 11.80 11.37
N ALA A 68 -20.08 11.69 12.67
CA ALA A 68 -18.85 11.12 13.19
C ALA A 68 -18.66 9.67 12.70
N PHE A 69 -17.42 9.34 12.35
CA PHE A 69 -16.96 7.99 12.08
C PHE A 69 -16.85 7.23 13.40
N SER A 70 -17.30 5.98 13.35
CA SER A 70 -17.06 5.01 14.42
C SER A 70 -15.62 4.50 14.37
N GLN A 71 -15.14 3.98 15.50
CA GLN A 71 -13.81 3.36 15.58
C GLN A 71 -13.62 2.28 14.50
N GLY A 72 -14.62 1.43 14.26
CA GLY A 72 -14.55 0.39 13.23
C GLY A 72 -14.35 0.95 11.81
N GLU A 73 -14.93 2.10 11.48
CA GLU A 73 -14.76 2.74 10.17
C GLU A 73 -13.36 3.32 10.01
N LEU A 74 -12.82 3.96 11.05
CA LEU A 74 -11.46 4.48 11.05
C LEU A 74 -10.43 3.35 10.89
N LEU A 75 -10.64 2.23 11.60
CA LEU A 75 -9.80 1.04 11.47
C LEU A 75 -9.91 0.41 10.08
N LEU A 76 -11.10 0.38 9.47
CA LEU A 76 -11.26 -0.09 8.10
C LEU A 76 -10.46 0.76 7.11
N ILE A 77 -10.54 2.09 7.22
CA ILE A 77 -9.76 3.01 6.37
C ILE A 77 -8.26 2.74 6.57
N TYR A 78 -7.80 2.61 7.82
CA TYR A 78 -6.41 2.30 8.13
C TYR A 78 -5.93 0.97 7.53
N ILE A 79 -6.76 -0.09 7.59
CA ILE A 79 -6.44 -1.38 6.96
C ILE A 79 -6.29 -1.20 5.43
N ILE A 80 -7.22 -0.49 4.79
CA ILE A 80 -7.16 -0.24 3.34
C ILE A 80 -5.90 0.55 2.98
N MET A 81 -5.54 1.57 3.77
CA MET A 81 -4.30 2.33 3.56
C MET A 81 -3.07 1.43 3.64
N ASN A 82 -2.97 0.56 4.66
CA ASN A 82 -1.84 -0.35 4.79
C ASN A 82 -1.73 -1.36 3.66
N VAL A 83 -2.84 -1.99 3.28
CA VAL A 83 -2.85 -2.97 2.17
C VAL A 83 -2.50 -2.28 0.86
N SER A 84 -3.00 -1.07 0.61
CA SER A 84 -2.64 -0.33 -0.61
C SER A 84 -1.16 0.08 -0.64
N ALA A 85 -0.61 0.52 0.51
CA ALA A 85 0.78 0.88 0.65
C ALA A 85 1.72 -0.32 0.49
N SER A 86 1.37 -1.49 1.05
CA SER A 86 2.19 -2.69 0.88
C SER A 86 2.23 -3.17 -0.57
N VAL A 87 1.10 -3.10 -1.29
CA VAL A 87 1.08 -3.45 -2.72
C VAL A 87 1.90 -2.45 -3.54
N CYS A 88 1.82 -1.15 -3.25
CA CYS A 88 2.53 -0.12 -4.01
C CYS A 88 3.96 0.16 -3.50
N SER A 89 4.49 -0.69 -2.63
CA SER A 89 5.80 -0.55 -1.99
C SER A 89 6.97 -0.76 -2.94
N HIS A 90 8.13 -0.28 -2.52
CA HIS A 90 9.43 -0.54 -3.13
C HIS A 90 9.62 -2.01 -3.50
N ASP A 91 9.49 -2.92 -2.52
CA ASP A 91 9.82 -4.34 -2.68
C ASP A 91 8.75 -5.15 -3.44
N PHE A 92 7.72 -4.48 -3.97
CA PHE A 92 6.65 -5.11 -4.72
C PHE A 92 6.41 -4.45 -6.06
N MET A 93 5.39 -3.60 -6.19
CA MET A 93 4.96 -3.11 -7.51
C MET A 93 5.98 -2.18 -8.16
N GLN A 94 6.78 -1.46 -7.39
CA GLN A 94 7.84 -0.58 -7.93
C GLN A 94 8.95 -1.41 -8.62
N VAL A 95 9.38 -2.51 -8.00
CA VAL A 95 10.34 -3.46 -8.59
C VAL A 95 9.71 -4.24 -9.74
N LEU A 96 8.47 -4.73 -9.60
CA LEU A 96 7.82 -5.53 -10.63
C LEU A 96 7.60 -4.73 -11.93
N LEU A 97 7.05 -3.51 -11.82
CA LEU A 97 6.79 -2.66 -12.98
C LEU A 97 8.07 -2.27 -13.71
N THR A 98 9.17 -2.02 -12.99
CA THR A 98 10.46 -1.62 -13.58
C THR A 98 11.25 -2.80 -14.15
N ASN A 99 11.11 -4.00 -13.57
CA ASN A 99 11.79 -5.21 -14.06
C ASN A 99 11.18 -5.77 -15.35
N MET A 100 9.86 -5.60 -15.57
CA MET A 100 9.21 -6.06 -16.80
C MET A 100 9.85 -5.52 -18.10
N PRO A 101 10.16 -4.22 -18.23
CA PRO A 101 10.80 -3.68 -19.43
C PRO A 101 12.34 -3.73 -19.38
N TYR A 102 12.95 -3.95 -18.22
CA TYR A 102 14.40 -3.79 -18.00
C TYR A 102 15.28 -4.60 -18.96
N PRO A 103 15.09 -5.92 -19.15
CA PRO A 103 15.96 -6.71 -20.02
C PRO A 103 15.95 -6.21 -21.47
N VAL A 104 14.78 -5.76 -21.94
CA VAL A 104 14.57 -5.29 -23.31
C VAL A 104 15.16 -3.91 -23.53
N ARG A 105 15.07 -3.02 -22.53
CA ARG A 105 15.66 -1.67 -22.58
C ARG A 105 17.18 -1.71 -22.68
N TYR A 106 17.81 -2.60 -21.92
CA TYR A 106 19.27 -2.67 -21.79
C TYR A 106 19.93 -3.78 -22.61
N ALA A 107 19.18 -4.45 -23.51
CA ALA A 107 19.77 -5.41 -24.43
C ALA A 107 20.65 -4.70 -25.47
N THR A 108 21.90 -5.13 -25.57
CA THR A 108 22.86 -4.66 -26.57
C THR A 108 23.44 -5.84 -27.34
N ALA A 109 24.18 -5.56 -28.42
CA ALA A 109 24.84 -6.61 -29.20
C ALA A 109 25.94 -7.30 -28.38
N GLU A 110 26.61 -6.55 -27.50
CA GLU A 110 27.73 -7.02 -26.67
C GLU A 110 27.27 -7.96 -25.56
N ASN A 111 26.15 -7.65 -24.90
CA ASN A 111 25.62 -8.50 -23.83
C ASN A 111 24.79 -9.68 -24.35
N ASN A 112 24.32 -9.60 -25.60
CA ASN A 112 23.52 -10.62 -26.28
C ASN A 112 22.31 -11.10 -25.45
N TRP A 113 21.72 -10.22 -24.62
CA TRP A 113 20.61 -10.57 -23.74
C TRP A 113 19.36 -11.01 -24.48
N TYR A 114 19.22 -10.61 -25.75
CA TYR A 114 18.12 -11.07 -26.59
C TYR A 114 18.08 -12.60 -26.69
N ASN A 115 19.22 -13.23 -27.03
CA ASN A 115 19.31 -14.68 -27.19
C ASN A 115 19.47 -15.42 -25.86
N LEU A 116 20.15 -14.81 -24.90
CA LEU A 116 20.44 -15.44 -23.61
C LEU A 116 19.24 -15.43 -22.67
N ILE A 117 18.43 -14.37 -22.69
CA ILE A 117 17.40 -14.07 -21.69
C ILE A 117 16.03 -13.82 -22.36
N ILE A 118 15.89 -12.75 -23.16
CA ILE A 118 14.58 -12.24 -23.62
C ILE A 118 13.79 -13.29 -24.41
N ASN A 119 14.47 -14.01 -25.32
CA ASN A 119 13.83 -15.05 -26.13
C ASN A 119 13.33 -16.25 -25.32
N LYS A 120 13.93 -16.50 -24.15
CA LYS A 120 13.55 -17.60 -23.26
C LYS A 120 12.44 -17.22 -22.28
N ILE A 121 12.22 -15.92 -22.05
CA ILE A 121 11.16 -15.43 -21.19
C ILE A 121 9.83 -15.45 -21.98
N PRO A 122 8.74 -15.97 -21.41
CA PRO A 122 7.45 -15.97 -22.08
C PRO A 122 6.86 -14.57 -22.21
N ASP A 123 6.07 -14.34 -23.26
CA ASP A 123 5.49 -13.02 -23.59
C ASP A 123 4.51 -12.48 -22.55
N TRP A 124 4.04 -13.33 -21.65
CA TRP A 124 3.17 -12.91 -20.54
C TRP A 124 3.96 -12.41 -19.33
N ALA A 125 5.27 -12.62 -19.25
CA ALA A 125 6.05 -12.24 -18.06
C ALA A 125 6.66 -10.83 -18.18
N ILE A 126 7.02 -10.41 -19.40
CA ILE A 126 7.73 -9.16 -19.68
C ILE A 126 7.16 -8.45 -20.91
N VAL A 127 7.50 -7.17 -21.07
CA VAL A 127 7.12 -6.38 -22.26
C VAL A 127 8.25 -6.45 -23.28
N LYS A 128 8.05 -7.23 -24.36
CA LYS A 128 9.09 -7.45 -25.39
C LYS A 128 9.18 -6.36 -26.46
N ASN A 129 8.15 -5.54 -26.63
CA ASN A 129 8.13 -4.51 -27.68
C ASN A 129 9.04 -3.33 -27.28
N LYS A 130 10.13 -3.13 -28.03
CA LYS A 130 11.11 -2.07 -27.75
C LYS A 130 10.52 -0.66 -27.76
N ASN A 131 9.59 -0.36 -28.67
CA ASN A 131 8.97 0.97 -28.74
C ASN A 131 8.10 1.25 -27.49
N ALA A 132 7.35 0.25 -27.03
CA ALA A 132 6.55 0.37 -25.80
C ALA A 132 7.42 0.50 -24.54
N VAL A 133 8.57 -0.15 -24.53
CA VAL A 133 9.59 -0.03 -23.47
C VAL A 133 10.23 1.36 -23.49
N ASP A 134 10.68 1.83 -24.65
CA ASP A 134 11.32 3.13 -24.79
C ASP A 134 10.35 4.28 -24.46
N ALA A 135 9.06 4.14 -24.83
CA ALA A 135 8.01 5.09 -24.44
C ALA A 135 7.82 5.17 -22.91
N PHE A 136 7.92 4.04 -22.20
CA PHE A 136 7.84 3.99 -20.73
C PHE A 136 9.04 4.68 -20.06
N TYR A 137 10.26 4.47 -20.59
CA TYR A 137 11.48 5.04 -20.00
C TYR A 137 11.71 6.52 -20.34
N LEU A 138 11.48 6.92 -21.59
CA LEU A 138 11.89 8.23 -22.09
C LEU A 138 10.81 9.29 -21.86
N GLY A 139 9.53 8.91 -21.80
CA GLY A 139 8.43 9.85 -21.61
C GLY A 139 8.24 10.88 -22.75
N ASN A 140 8.89 10.68 -23.89
CA ASN A 140 8.87 11.60 -25.04
C ASN A 140 7.55 11.59 -25.82
N ASP A 141 6.68 10.60 -25.59
CA ASP A 141 5.38 10.45 -26.23
C ASP A 141 4.34 10.08 -25.16
N ASN A 142 3.05 10.22 -25.47
CA ASN A 142 1.99 9.82 -24.56
C ASN A 142 1.96 8.30 -24.42
N PHE A 143 2.48 7.80 -23.29
CA PHE A 143 2.51 6.37 -22.94
C PHE A 143 1.12 5.71 -22.99
N PHE A 144 0.06 6.45 -22.67
CA PHE A 144 -1.30 5.93 -22.63
C PHE A 144 -1.93 5.69 -24.01
N GLN A 145 -1.21 5.93 -25.09
CA GLN A 145 -1.67 5.54 -26.43
C GLN A 145 -1.77 4.02 -26.55
N TRP A 146 -2.85 3.55 -27.18
CA TRP A 146 -3.12 2.12 -27.35
C TRP A 146 -1.96 1.35 -27.99
N LYS A 147 -1.24 2.00 -28.92
CA LYS A 147 -0.07 1.42 -29.62
C LYS A 147 1.00 0.89 -28.66
N TYR A 148 1.17 1.52 -27.48
CA TYR A 148 2.08 1.07 -26.44
C TYR A 148 1.36 0.19 -25.42
N MET A 149 0.22 0.65 -24.90
CA MET A 149 -0.53 -0.02 -23.83
C MET A 149 -0.91 -1.47 -24.15
N GLN A 150 -1.23 -1.79 -25.40
CA GLN A 150 -1.57 -3.16 -25.82
C GLN A 150 -0.50 -4.20 -25.46
N HIS A 151 0.78 -3.81 -25.44
CA HIS A 151 1.90 -4.70 -25.11
C HIS A 151 2.04 -4.94 -23.60
N TRP A 152 1.41 -4.10 -22.77
CA TRP A 152 1.42 -4.20 -21.32
C TRP A 152 0.22 -4.97 -20.77
N VAL A 153 -0.89 -5.03 -21.51
CA VAL A 153 -2.14 -5.66 -21.04
C VAL A 153 -1.93 -7.09 -20.57
N LYS A 154 -1.28 -7.93 -21.38
CA LYS A 154 -1.08 -9.36 -21.07
C LYS A 154 -0.18 -9.55 -19.83
N PRO A 155 1.02 -8.92 -19.75
CA PRO A 155 1.83 -8.99 -18.53
C PRO A 155 1.12 -8.47 -17.28
N LEU A 156 0.48 -7.29 -17.38
CA LEU A 156 -0.21 -6.69 -16.24
C LEU A 156 -1.38 -7.57 -15.75
N ALA A 157 -2.13 -8.18 -16.66
CA ALA A 157 -3.24 -9.06 -16.30
C ALA A 157 -2.76 -10.32 -15.56
N VAL A 158 -1.70 -10.98 -16.07
CA VAL A 158 -1.16 -12.21 -15.43
C VAL A 158 -0.56 -11.90 -14.07
N TRP A 159 0.26 -10.84 -13.98
CA TRP A 159 0.84 -10.42 -12.70
C TRP A 159 -0.23 -9.98 -11.69
N SER A 160 -1.26 -9.25 -12.12
CA SER A 160 -2.38 -8.89 -11.24
C SER A 160 -3.12 -10.14 -10.73
N GLY A 161 -3.39 -11.11 -11.60
CA GLY A 161 -4.01 -12.39 -11.20
C GLY A 161 -3.17 -13.19 -10.20
N PHE A 162 -1.85 -13.25 -10.44
CA PHE A 162 -0.90 -13.86 -9.51
C PHE A 162 -0.92 -13.17 -8.14
N ILE A 163 -0.85 -11.83 -8.12
CA ILE A 163 -0.86 -11.03 -6.88
C ILE A 163 -2.16 -11.25 -6.10
N MET A 164 -3.32 -11.23 -6.77
CA MET A 164 -4.60 -11.49 -6.12
C MET A 164 -4.64 -12.88 -5.48
N THR A 165 -4.15 -13.89 -6.19
CA THR A 165 -4.07 -15.28 -5.70
C THR A 165 -3.12 -15.41 -4.51
N LEU A 166 -1.98 -14.72 -4.56
CA LEU A 166 -0.99 -14.68 -3.49
C LEU A 166 -1.58 -14.05 -2.22
N PHE A 167 -2.20 -12.88 -2.32
CA PHE A 167 -2.85 -12.21 -1.19
C PHE A 167 -4.01 -13.03 -0.63
N TYR A 168 -4.80 -13.67 -1.50
CA TYR A 168 -5.85 -14.59 -1.07
C TYR A 168 -5.28 -15.77 -0.26
N THR A 169 -4.17 -16.35 -0.71
CA THR A 169 -3.48 -17.42 0.01
C THR A 169 -2.97 -16.96 1.38
N PHE A 170 -2.38 -15.76 1.46
CA PHE A 170 -1.98 -15.17 2.74
C PHE A 170 -3.16 -14.93 3.67
N LEU A 171 -4.33 -14.52 3.16
CA LEU A 171 -5.55 -14.42 3.95
C LEU A 171 -5.97 -15.80 4.47
N CYS A 172 -5.97 -16.84 3.63
CA CYS A 172 -6.28 -18.21 4.04
C CYS A 172 -5.35 -18.71 5.15
N ILE A 173 -4.03 -18.53 4.98
CA ILE A 173 -3.04 -18.89 6.00
C ILE A 173 -3.31 -18.14 7.31
N ASN A 174 -3.53 -16.83 7.23
CA ASN A 174 -3.88 -16.04 8.41
C ASN A 174 -5.14 -16.54 9.11
N THR A 175 -6.18 -16.98 8.38
CA THR A 175 -7.40 -17.50 9.02
C THR A 175 -7.16 -18.78 9.82
N ILE A 176 -6.26 -19.65 9.37
CA ILE A 176 -5.89 -20.89 10.06
C ILE A 176 -5.07 -20.56 11.32
N ILE A 177 -4.03 -19.74 11.15
CA ILE A 177 -3.05 -19.45 12.20
C ILE A 177 -3.61 -18.51 13.27
N ARG A 178 -4.49 -17.56 12.91
CA ARG A 178 -5.03 -16.55 13.84
C ARG A 178 -5.61 -17.16 15.11
N LYS A 179 -6.31 -18.29 15.01
CA LYS A 179 -6.91 -18.94 16.18
C LYS A 179 -5.85 -19.44 17.15
N GLN A 180 -4.84 -20.15 16.63
CA GLN A 180 -3.73 -20.68 17.44
C GLN A 180 -2.93 -19.56 18.12
N TRP A 181 -2.54 -18.52 17.37
CA TRP A 181 -1.79 -17.40 17.92
C TRP A 181 -2.58 -16.57 18.93
N SER A 182 -3.88 -16.37 18.70
CA SER A 182 -4.71 -15.54 19.58
C SER A 182 -5.18 -16.27 20.84
N GLU A 183 -5.57 -17.55 20.74
CA GLU A 183 -6.20 -18.28 21.85
C GLU A 183 -5.19 -19.11 22.64
N SER A 184 -4.30 -19.84 21.95
CA SER A 184 -3.35 -20.77 22.58
C SER A 184 -2.06 -20.06 23.01
N GLU A 185 -1.42 -19.35 22.07
CA GLU A 185 -0.09 -18.75 22.28
C GLU A 185 -0.13 -17.33 22.81
N LYS A 186 -1.32 -16.69 22.78
CA LYS A 186 -1.55 -15.30 23.24
C LYS A 186 -0.49 -14.33 22.72
N LEU A 187 -0.16 -14.47 21.44
CA LEU A 187 0.83 -13.63 20.79
C LEU A 187 0.41 -12.16 20.92
N SER A 188 1.29 -11.35 21.48
CA SER A 188 1.09 -9.91 21.55
C SER A 188 1.15 -9.31 20.14
N TYR A 189 0.16 -8.50 19.77
CA TYR A 189 0.13 -7.76 18.50
C TYR A 189 0.45 -6.28 18.75
N PRO A 190 1.72 -5.90 18.98
CA PRO A 190 2.07 -4.52 19.32
C PRO A 190 1.73 -3.54 18.20
N LEU A 191 1.78 -3.97 16.93
CA LEU A 191 1.54 -3.11 15.77
C LEU A 191 0.09 -2.59 15.68
N ILE A 192 -0.89 -3.35 16.18
CA ILE A 192 -2.30 -2.91 16.18
C ILE A 192 -2.64 -2.05 17.40
N SER A 193 -1.80 -2.06 18.45
CA SER A 193 -2.11 -1.38 19.71
C SER A 193 -2.26 0.13 19.53
N MET A 194 -1.35 0.77 18.79
CA MET A 194 -1.39 2.20 18.54
C MET A 194 -2.64 2.61 17.73
N PRO A 195 -2.93 2.03 16.54
CA PRO A 195 -4.16 2.33 15.80
C PRO A 195 -5.44 2.09 16.60
N LEU A 196 -5.47 1.04 17.42
CA LEU A 196 -6.61 0.74 18.27
C LEU A 196 -6.80 1.81 19.36
N GLU A 197 -5.72 2.27 19.99
CA GLU A 197 -5.80 3.24 21.08
C GLU A 197 -6.21 4.64 20.58
N ILE A 198 -5.61 5.12 19.48
CA ILE A 198 -5.91 6.45 18.95
C ILE A 198 -7.30 6.57 18.34
N THR A 199 -7.92 5.45 17.95
CA THR A 199 -9.28 5.43 17.37
C THR A 199 -10.39 5.22 18.40
N LYS A 200 -10.06 5.00 19.67
CA LYS A 200 -11.06 4.88 20.74
C LYS A 200 -11.83 6.18 20.92
N GLU A 201 -13.14 6.07 21.17
CA GLU A 201 -14.01 7.23 21.33
C GLU A 201 -13.66 8.13 22.54
N LYS A 202 -13.06 7.56 23.59
CA LYS A 202 -12.51 8.29 24.73
C LYS A 202 -11.00 8.13 24.70
N THR A 203 -10.33 9.05 24.03
CA THR A 203 -8.87 9.04 23.91
C THR A 203 -8.24 9.54 25.20
N THR A 204 -7.90 8.64 26.13
CA THR A 204 -6.97 8.95 27.24
C THR A 204 -5.52 9.07 26.75
N PHE A 205 -5.24 8.58 25.54
CA PHE A 205 -3.93 8.62 24.89
C PHE A 205 -3.37 10.03 24.74
N PHE A 206 -4.12 10.95 24.11
CA PHE A 206 -3.68 12.33 23.89
C PHE A 206 -3.65 13.19 25.16
N THR A 207 -4.23 12.72 26.26
CA THR A 207 -4.19 13.39 27.56
C THR A 207 -3.14 12.83 28.51
N ASN A 208 -2.39 11.80 28.10
CA ASN A 208 -1.42 11.14 28.99
C ASN A 208 -0.08 11.89 29.02
N PRO A 209 0.37 12.42 30.17
CA PRO A 209 1.63 13.16 30.28
C PRO A 209 2.87 12.31 29.92
N VAL A 210 2.81 10.99 30.14
CA VAL A 210 3.90 10.06 29.79
C VAL A 210 4.11 9.96 28.28
N MET A 211 3.05 10.14 27.48
CA MET A 211 3.15 10.19 26.02
C MET A 211 4.02 11.36 25.56
N TYR A 212 3.81 12.54 26.13
CA TYR A 212 4.57 13.74 25.77
C TYR A 212 6.04 13.65 26.18
N ILE A 213 6.33 13.01 27.31
CA ILE A 213 7.72 12.70 27.71
C ILE A 213 8.36 11.76 26.70
N GLY A 214 7.66 10.70 26.29
CA GLY A 214 8.16 9.76 25.28
C GLY A 214 8.44 10.43 23.93
N VAL A 215 7.56 11.32 23.47
CA VAL A 215 7.77 12.12 22.26
C VAL A 215 8.97 13.06 22.44
N GLY A 216 9.07 13.77 23.57
CA GLY A 216 10.16 14.70 23.84
C GLY A 216 11.54 14.06 24.06
N VAL A 217 11.61 12.75 24.32
CA VAL A 217 12.87 12.00 24.40
C VAL A 217 13.26 11.37 23.06
N ALA A 218 12.28 11.09 22.19
CA ALA A 218 12.51 10.47 20.89
C ALA A 218 12.90 11.46 19.77
N PHE A 219 12.64 12.75 19.98
CA PHE A 219 13.02 13.86 19.09
C PHE A 219 14.05 14.76 19.79
#